data_AF-A0A257LKR3-F1
#
_entry.id   AF-A0A257LKR3-F1
#
_cell.length_a   1.000
_cell.length_b   1.000
_cell.length_c   1.000
_cell.angle_alpha   90.00
_cell.angle_beta   90.00
_cell.angle_gamma   90.00
#
_symmetry.space_group_name_H-M   'P 1'
#
loop_
_entity.id
_entity.type
_entity.pdbx_description
1 polymer ?
#
loop_
_entity_poly.entity_id
_entity_poly.type
_entity_poly.pdbx_seq_one_letter_code
_entity_poly.pdbx_strand_id
1 'polypeptide(L)'
;MLALAFLLQPAVARPPNILLIVSDDQRPDTIHALGNALIETPNLDRLVARGTSFMRAYAGYPICHVSRAQILTGTHALKALPKYPGGAIDPKLATL
;
A
#
# COMPACT_ATOMS: atom_id res chain seq x y z
N MET A 1 1.49 30.21 -49.75
CA MET A 1 0.68 29.84 -48.56
C MET A 1 1.34 28.65 -47.89
N LEU A 2 2.30 28.89 -46.99
CA LEU A 2 2.92 27.82 -46.21
C LEU A 2 2.09 27.64 -44.93
N ALA A 3 1.36 26.53 -44.83
CA ALA A 3 0.62 26.18 -43.63
C ALA A 3 1.58 25.60 -42.60
N LEU A 4 1.79 26.32 -41.50
CA LEU A 4 2.53 25.87 -40.33
C LEU A 4 1.63 24.90 -39.55
N ALA A 5 1.81 23.59 -39.75
CA ALA A 5 1.14 22.58 -38.96
C ALA A 5 1.75 22.52 -37.56
N PHE A 6 1.04 23.06 -36.56
CA PHE A 6 1.38 22.93 -35.15
C PHE A 6 1.12 21.47 -34.74
N LEU A 7 2.19 20.67 -34.58
CA LEU A 7 2.12 19.35 -33.97
C LEU A 7 1.69 19.51 -32.51
N LEU A 8 0.44 19.16 -32.20
CA LEU A 8 -0.03 19.03 -30.82
C LEU A 8 0.75 17.88 -30.16
N GLN A 9 1.73 18.20 -29.31
CA GLN A 9 2.37 17.19 -28.48
C GLN A 9 1.39 16.78 -27.36
N PRO A 10 1.12 15.48 -27.17
CA PRO A 10 0.31 15.04 -26.05
C PRO A 10 1.05 15.39 -24.75
N ALA A 11 0.38 16.06 -23.83
CA ALA A 11 0.92 16.29 -22.50
C ALA A 11 1.17 14.93 -21.84
N VAL A 12 2.44 14.60 -21.60
CA VAL A 12 2.81 13.40 -20.84
C VAL A 12 2.28 13.60 -19.43
N ALA A 13 1.19 12.90 -19.10
CA ALA A 13 0.63 12.91 -17.76
C ALA A 13 1.71 12.39 -16.80
N ARG A 14 2.09 13.22 -15.82
CA ARG A 14 3.05 12.81 -14.79
C ARG A 14 2.50 11.58 -14.05
N PRO A 15 3.34 10.59 -13.73
CA PRO A 15 2.91 9.48 -12.89
C PRO A 15 2.39 10.02 -11.54
N PRO A 16 1.37 9.37 -10.96
CA PRO A 16 0.83 9.78 -9.67
C PRO A 16 1.89 9.56 -8.57
N ASN A 17 1.86 10.40 -7.54
CA ASN A 17 2.58 10.11 -6.31
C ASN A 17 1.83 9.03 -5.53
N ILE A 18 2.56 8.07 -4.96
CA ILE A 18 1.98 6.99 -4.14
C ILE A 18 2.39 7.23 -2.68
N LEU A 19 1.42 7.29 -1.77
CA LEU A 19 1.64 7.37 -0.33
C LEU A 19 1.17 6.08 0.32
N LEU A 20 2.11 5.27 0.80
CA LEU A 20 1.83 4.05 1.56
C LEU A 20 1.84 4.36 3.07
N ILE A 21 0.70 4.20 3.73
CA ILE A 21 0.56 4.37 5.18
C ILE A 21 0.36 2.98 5.79
N VAL A 22 1.21 2.59 6.74
CA VAL A 22 1.14 1.31 7.44
C VAL A 22 1.16 1.57 8.94
N SER A 23 0.14 1.08 9.64
CA SER A 23 0.07 1.03 11.10
C SER A 23 0.63 -0.31 11.61
N ASP A 24 1.18 -0.33 12.82
CA ASP A 24 1.63 -1.55 13.48
C ASP A 24 0.54 -2.09 14.43
N ASP A 25 0.38 -3.40 14.49
CA ASP A 25 -0.59 -4.11 15.33
C ASP A 25 -2.05 -3.60 15.27
N GLN A 26 -2.48 -3.07 14.12
CA GLN A 26 -3.87 -2.62 13.95
C GLN A 26 -4.83 -3.80 13.77
N ARG A 27 -5.85 -3.87 14.63
CA ARG A 27 -6.97 -4.80 14.46
C ARG A 27 -7.90 -4.34 13.32
N PRO A 28 -8.55 -5.26 12.59
CA PRO A 28 -9.38 -4.90 11.43
C PRO A 28 -10.68 -4.15 11.79
N ASP A 29 -11.12 -4.23 13.04
CA ASP A 29 -12.36 -3.65 13.55
C ASP A 29 -12.16 -2.30 14.24
N THR A 30 -11.08 -1.57 13.98
CA THR A 30 -10.77 -0.30 14.68
C THR A 30 -11.24 0.97 13.97
N ILE A 31 -11.77 0.87 12.76
CA ILE A 31 -12.18 2.02 11.94
C ILE A 31 -13.69 2.24 12.09
N HIS A 32 -14.09 3.46 12.45
CA HIS A 32 -15.48 3.85 12.66
C HIS A 32 -16.35 3.58 11.43
N ALA A 33 -15.95 4.13 10.28
CA ALA A 33 -16.68 3.97 9.01
C ALA A 33 -16.79 2.51 8.53
N LEU A 34 -16.03 1.58 9.12
CA LEU A 34 -16.07 0.15 8.82
C LEU A 34 -16.86 -0.66 9.87
N GLY A 35 -17.64 0.00 10.73
CA GLY A 35 -18.58 -0.63 11.65
C GLY A 35 -18.21 -0.56 13.13
N ASN A 36 -17.15 0.17 13.51
CA ASN A 36 -16.82 0.37 14.93
C ASN A 36 -17.65 1.52 15.53
N ALA A 37 -18.55 1.22 16.47
CA ALA A 37 -19.41 2.23 17.09
C ALA A 37 -18.75 3.03 18.25
N LEU A 38 -17.57 2.61 18.73
CA LEU A 38 -16.93 3.16 19.94
C LEU A 38 -15.71 4.05 19.63
N ILE A 39 -14.99 3.75 18.56
CA ILE A 39 -13.76 4.46 18.18
C ILE A 39 -14.10 5.49 17.12
N GLU A 40 -13.68 6.74 17.31
CA GLU A 40 -13.80 7.79 16.30
C GLU A 40 -12.53 7.88 15.45
N THR A 41 -12.67 7.80 14.12
CA THR A 41 -11.53 7.82 13.19
C THR A 41 -11.73 8.81 12.03
N PRO A 42 -12.00 10.10 12.28
CA PRO A 42 -12.49 11.03 11.25
C PRO A 42 -11.57 11.15 10.02
N ASN A 43 -10.25 11.07 10.20
CA ASN A 43 -9.30 11.09 9.09
C ASN A 43 -9.33 9.82 8.23
N LEU A 44 -9.50 8.65 8.85
CA LEU A 44 -9.61 7.38 8.13
C LEU A 44 -11.00 7.23 7.50
N ASP A 45 -12.04 7.68 8.18
CA ASP A 45 -13.41 7.69 7.66
C ASP A 45 -13.50 8.52 6.37
N ARG A 46 -12.81 9.67 6.34
CA ARG A 46 -12.68 10.48 5.12
C ARG A 46 -11.95 9.75 3.99
N LEU A 47 -10.98 8.88 4.29
CA LEU A 47 -10.31 8.05 3.28
C LEU A 47 -11.24 6.95 2.77
N VAL A 48 -11.98 6.28 3.66
CA VAL A 48 -12.99 5.27 3.30
C VAL A 48 -14.05 5.87 2.37
N ALA A 49 -14.61 7.03 2.72
CA ALA A 49 -15.64 7.70 1.92
C ALA A 49 -15.18 8.16 0.53
N ARG A 50 -13.86 8.34 0.32
CA ARG A 50 -13.27 8.85 -0.93
C ARG A 50 -12.51 7.78 -1.72
N GLY A 51 -12.53 6.54 -1.26
CA GLY A 51 -11.71 5.48 -1.82
C GLY A 51 -12.43 4.13 -1.83
N THR A 52 -11.63 3.07 -1.83
CA THR A 52 -12.11 1.69 -1.83
C THR A 52 -11.55 0.97 -0.61
N SER A 53 -12.41 0.29 0.14
CA SER A 53 -12.04 -0.49 1.32
C SER A 53 -12.13 -1.99 1.03
N PHE A 54 -11.15 -2.75 1.51
CA PHE A 54 -11.09 -4.20 1.36
C PHE A 54 -11.38 -4.87 2.71
N MET A 55 -12.60 -5.39 2.88
CA MET A 55 -13.04 -6.03 4.14
C MET A 55 -12.49 -7.46 4.34
N ARG A 56 -11.76 -7.98 3.35
CA ARG A 56 -11.13 -9.31 3.37
C ARG A 56 -9.66 -9.20 2.96
N ALA A 57 -8.95 -8.26 3.58
CA ALA A 57 -7.50 -8.11 3.46
C ALA A 57 -6.82 -8.79 4.65
N TYR A 58 -5.92 -9.74 4.37
CA TYR A 58 -5.24 -10.54 5.40
C TYR A 58 -3.74 -10.22 5.40
N ALA A 59 -3.15 -10.16 6.58
CA ALA A 59 -1.69 -10.14 6.70
C ALA A 59 -1.12 -11.45 6.14
N GLY A 60 -0.08 -11.35 5.31
CA GLY A 60 0.57 -12.53 4.75
C GLY A 60 1.31 -13.39 5.78
N TYR A 61 1.66 -12.79 6.94
CA TYR A 61 2.29 -13.47 8.06
C TYR A 61 2.08 -12.65 9.35
N PRO A 62 1.74 -13.27 10.51
CA PRO A 62 1.38 -12.56 11.73
C PRO A 62 2.61 -12.13 12.56
N ILE A 63 3.66 -11.60 11.91
CA ILE A 63 4.86 -11.05 12.57
C ILE A 63 5.29 -9.77 11.85
N CYS A 64 5.57 -8.71 12.62
CA CYS A 64 5.81 -7.34 12.12
C CYS A 64 6.83 -7.25 10.97
N HIS A 65 8.07 -7.67 11.18
CA HIS A 65 9.13 -7.53 10.17
C HIS A 65 8.94 -8.49 8.97
N VAL A 66 8.34 -9.66 9.16
CA VAL A 66 8.01 -10.59 8.06
C VAL A 66 6.88 -10.01 7.20
N SER A 67 5.81 -9.51 7.83
CA SER A 67 4.68 -8.83 7.16
C SER A 67 5.16 -7.62 6.36
N ARG A 68 6.01 -6.78 6.96
CA ARG A 68 6.61 -5.62 6.28
C ARG A 68 7.49 -6.05 5.10
N ALA A 69 8.28 -7.12 5.23
CA ALA A 69 9.06 -7.66 4.13
C ALA A 69 8.17 -8.12 2.96
N GLN A 70 7.00 -8.70 3.23
CA GLN A 70 6.04 -9.07 2.18
C GLN A 70 5.44 -7.85 1.49
N ILE A 71 5.07 -6.80 2.26
CA ILE A 71 4.57 -5.54 1.70
C ILE A 71 5.61 -4.90 0.78
N LEU A 72 6.86 -4.82 1.23
CA LEU A 72 7.94 -4.20 0.46
C LEU A 72 8.27 -5.00 -0.79
N THR A 73 8.37 -6.32 -0.69
CA THR A 73 8.86 -7.16 -1.81
C THR A 73 7.77 -7.63 -2.76
N GLY A 74 6.50 -7.56 -2.36
CA GLY A 74 5.38 -8.15 -3.10
C GLY A 74 5.45 -9.69 -3.17
N THR A 75 6.18 -10.35 -2.26
CA THR A 75 6.36 -11.81 -2.26
C THR A 75 5.81 -12.49 -1.01
N HIS A 76 5.69 -13.82 -1.05
CA HIS A 76 5.26 -14.60 0.12
C HIS A 76 6.37 -14.67 1.19
N ALA A 77 5.99 -14.89 2.46
CA ALA A 77 6.87 -14.81 3.63
C ALA A 77 8.18 -15.62 3.49
N LEU A 78 8.10 -16.86 3.00
CA LEU A 78 9.28 -17.74 2.83
C LEU A 78 10.29 -17.20 1.81
N LYS A 79 9.85 -16.37 0.87
CA LYS A 79 10.74 -15.71 -0.11
C LYS A 79 11.18 -14.34 0.38
N ALA A 80 10.29 -13.58 1.01
CA ALA A 80 10.58 -12.25 1.53
C ALA A 80 11.63 -12.28 2.65
N LEU A 81 11.59 -13.30 3.51
CA LEU A 81 12.48 -13.44 4.66
C LEU A 81 12.83 -14.92 4.93
N PRO A 82 13.71 -15.53 4.11
CA PRO A 82 14.00 -16.97 4.19
C PRO A 82 14.74 -17.39 5.47
N LYS A 83 15.43 -16.45 6.14
CA LYS A 83 16.18 -16.70 7.38
C LYS A 83 15.50 -16.02 8.56
N TYR A 84 14.42 -16.60 9.06
CA TYR A 84 13.74 -16.09 10.25
C TYR A 84 14.03 -16.98 11.47
N PRO A 85 14.45 -16.43 12.63
CA PRO A 85 14.74 -15.02 12.93
C PRO A 85 16.14 -14.54 12.46
N GLY A 86 16.31 -13.22 12.30
CA GLY A 86 17.62 -12.56 12.14
C GLY A 86 18.14 -12.37 10.71
N GLY A 87 17.40 -12.79 9.69
CA GLY A 87 17.75 -12.59 8.29
C GLY A 87 17.35 -11.22 7.76
N ALA A 88 18.13 -10.72 6.80
CA ALA A 88 17.77 -9.55 6.01
C ALA A 88 16.90 -9.96 4.80
N ILE A 89 16.15 -9.01 4.27
CA ILE A 89 15.51 -9.12 2.96
C ILE A 89 16.62 -9.28 1.91
N ASP A 90 16.45 -10.21 0.95
CA ASP A 90 17.39 -10.34 -0.16
C ASP A 90 17.36 -9.05 -1.00
N PRO A 91 18.49 -8.32 -1.13
CA PRO A 91 18.54 -7.05 -1.87
C PRO A 91 18.24 -7.19 -3.37
N LYS A 92 18.19 -8.42 -3.90
CA LYS A 92 17.80 -8.69 -5.30
C LYS A 92 16.29 -8.69 -5.51
N LEU A 93 15.49 -8.75 -4.44
CA LEU A 93 14.04 -8.66 -4.55
C LEU A 93 13.67 -7.23 -4.90
N ALA A 94 12.73 -7.06 -5.84
CA ALA A 94 12.14 -5.77 -6.11
C ALA A 94 11.46 -5.28 -4.82
N THR A 95 11.86 -4.12 -4.32
CA THR A 95 11.20 -3.45 -3.21
C THR A 95 10.44 -2.24 -3.73
N LEU A 96 9.31 -1.92 -3.09
CA LEU A 96 8.63 -0.62 -3.23
C LEU A 96 9.60 0.55 -2.99
#